data_AF-A0A524NCK5-F1
#
_entry.id   AF-A0A524NCK5-F1
#
_cell.length_a   1.000
_cell.length_b   1.000
_cell.length_c   1.000
_cell.angle_alpha   90.00
_cell.angle_beta   90.00
_cell.angle_gamma   90.00
#
_symmetry.space_group_name_H-M   'P 1'
#
loop_
_entity.id
_entity.type
_entity.pdbx_description
1 polymer ?
#
loop_
_entity_poly.entity_id
_entity_poly.type
_entity_poly.pdbx_seq_one_letter_code
_entity_poly.pdbx_strand_id
1 'polypeptide(L)' 'MLTNTGERVADYSVLVGFVRIGTDNAHRSERVNIDDVEPGADATFTAETQIDLEAIDCLILDVNGPLPFGIVVD' A
#
# COMPACT_ATOMS: atom_id res chain seq x y z
N MET A 1 1.34 6.07 -2.58
CA MET A 1 2.41 6.81 -1.86
C MET A 1 2.09 6.82 -0.37
N LEU A 2 3.09 6.60 0.47
CA LEU A 2 3.00 6.62 1.94
C LEU A 2 3.89 7.73 2.49
N THR A 3 3.39 8.48 3.49
CA THR A 3 4.14 9.55 4.16
C THR A 3 4.26 9.22 5.65
N ASN A 4 5.48 9.23 6.20
CA ASN A 4 5.66 9.14 7.65
C ASN A 4 5.39 10.53 8.27
N THR A 5 4.27 10.70 8.96
CA THR A 5 3.93 11.97 9.62
C THR A 5 4.27 11.98 11.11
N GLY A 6 4.95 10.94 11.58
CA GLY A 6 5.51 10.84 12.93
C GLY A 6 6.84 11.58 13.09
N GLU A 7 7.49 11.37 14.24
CA GLU A 7 8.71 12.09 14.63
C GLU A 7 9.99 11.25 14.54
N ARG A 8 9.89 9.97 14.14
CA ARG A 8 11.03 9.05 14.05
C ARG A 8 11.01 8.23 12.76
N VAL A 9 12.19 7.77 12.35
CA VAL A 9 12.34 6.77 11.28
C VAL A 9 11.51 5.53 11.61
N ALA A 10 10.85 5.00 10.59
CA ALA A 10 9.93 3.88 10.76
C ALA A 10 9.81 3.02 9.49
N ASP A 11 9.55 1.74 9.73
CA ASP A 11 9.19 0.78 8.69
C ASP A 11 7.66 0.69 8.57
N TYR A 12 7.21 0.48 7.34
CA TYR A 12 5.80 0.29 7.01
C TYR A 12 5.63 -0.94 6.12
N SER A 13 4.45 -1.55 6.19
CA SER A 13 4.01 -2.54 5.20
C SER A 13 2.61 -2.19 4.72
N VAL A 14 2.43 -2.19 3.40
CA VAL A 14 1.13 -1.93 2.77
C VAL A 14 0.64 -3.22 2.14
N LEU A 15 -0.55 -3.67 2.50
CA LEU A 15 -1.24 -4.79 1.86
C LEU A 15 -2.17 -4.23 0.79
N VAL A 16 -1.85 -4.52 -0.48
CA VAL A 16 -2.65 -4.15 -1.64
C VAL A 16 -3.46 -5.36 -2.08
N GLY A 17 -4.77 -5.18 -2.24
CA GLY A 17 -5.70 -6.16 -2.79
C GLY A 17 -5.98 -5.87 -4.26
N PHE A 18 -5.90 -6.90 -5.10
CA PHE A 18 -6.32 -6.86 -6.49
C PHE A 18 -7.73 -7.41 -6.58
N VAL A 19 -8.71 -6.52 -6.76
CA VAL A 19 -10.13 -6.85 -6.86
C VAL A 19 -10.59 -6.83 -8.31
N ARG A 20 -11.61 -7.60 -8.63
CA ARG A 20 -12.27 -7.49 -9.94
C ARG A 20 -13.09 -6.20 -9.98
N ILE A 21 -12.97 -5.43 -11.07
CA ILE A 21 -13.71 -4.17 -11.25
C ILE A 21 -15.21 -4.40 -11.00
N GLY A 22 -15.81 -3.52 -10.19
CA GLY A 22 -17.22 -3.58 -9.81
C GLY A 22 -17.53 -4.52 -8.64
N THR A 23 -16.51 -5.09 -7.98
CA THR A 23 -16.65 -5.88 -6.75
C THR A 23 -15.57 -5.51 -5.74
N ASP A 24 -15.80 -5.78 -4.47
CA ASP A 24 -14.83 -5.72 -3.37
C ASP A 24 -14.17 -7.07 -3.07
N ASN A 25 -14.44 -8.09 -3.89
CA ASN A 25 -13.88 -9.43 -3.72
C ASN A 25 -12.41 -9.45 -4.16
N ALA A 26 -11.49 -9.39 -3.19
CA ALA A 26 -10.06 -9.53 -3.42
C ALA A 26 -9.75 -10.93 -4.00
N HIS A 27 -9.24 -10.95 -5.22
CA HIS A 27 -8.83 -12.19 -5.88
C HIS A 27 -7.41 -12.60 -5.46
N ARG A 28 -6.55 -11.61 -5.27
CA ARG A 28 -5.18 -11.73 -4.73
C ARG A 28 -4.84 -10.51 -3.91
N SER A 29 -3.81 -10.62 -3.09
CA SER A 29 -3.18 -9.49 -2.44
C SER A 29 -1.67 -9.65 -2.44
N GLU A 30 -0.97 -8.52 -2.35
CA GLU A 30 0.46 -8.46 -2.18
C GLU A 30 0.80 -7.51 -1.04
N ARG A 31 1.80 -7.88 -0.24
CA ARG A 31 2.35 -7.02 0.80
C ARG A 31 3.67 -6.43 0.33
N VAL A 32 3.75 -5.10 0.34
CA VAL A 32 4.96 -4.35 0.03
C VAL A 32 5.52 -3.77 1.33
N ASN A 33 6.79 -4.06 1.63
CA ASN A 33 7.49 -3.48 2.76
C ASN A 33 8.26 -2.24 2.31
N ILE A 34 8.26 -1.23 3.17
CA ILE A 34 8.90 0.07 2.94
C ILE A 34 9.69 0.37 4.21
N ASP A 35 11.00 0.23 4.13
CA ASP A 35 11.88 0.33 5.29
C ASP A 35 12.46 1.75 5.42
N ASP A 36 12.79 2.14 6.65
CA ASP A 36 13.55 3.36 6.97
C ASP A 36 12.95 4.67 6.41
N VAL A 37 11.62 4.85 6.52
CA VAL A 37 10.97 6.10 6.09
C VAL A 37 11.22 7.19 7.12
N GLU A 38 12.02 8.20 6.74
CA GLU A 38 12.33 9.37 7.56
C GLU A 38 11.08 10.21 7.92
N PRO A 39 11.07 10.91 9.07
CA PRO A 39 9.98 11.84 9.43
C PRO A 39 9.71 12.89 8.36
N GLY A 40 8.46 13.01 7.94
CA GLY A 40 8.01 13.93 6.90
C GLY A 40 8.37 13.49 5.47
N ALA A 41 9.02 12.35 5.28
CA ALA A 41 9.37 11.84 3.96
C ALA A 41 8.21 11.06 3.32
N ASP A 42 8.17 11.15 1.99
CA ASP A 42 7.31 10.34 1.14
C ASP A 42 8.07 9.13 0.62
N ALA A 43 7.40 7.97 0.61
CA ALA A 43 7.86 6.74 0.01
C ALA A 43 6.85 6.23 -1.02
N THR A 44 7.34 5.92 -2.21
CA THR A 44 6.56 5.25 -3.25
C THR A 44 6.66 3.75 -3.08
N PHE A 45 5.58 3.05 -3.44
CA PHE A 45 5.51 1.59 -3.43
C PHE A 45 4.74 1.14 -4.66
N THR A 46 5.07 -0.03 -5.18
CA THR A 46 4.39 -0.65 -6.32
C THR A 46 4.01 -2.06 -5.91
N ALA A 47 2.78 -2.45 -6.19
CA ALA A 47 2.31 -3.83 -6.05
C ALA A 47 2.09 -4.39 -7.46
N GLU A 48 2.62 -5.58 -7.71
CA GLU A 48 2.57 -6.31 -8.96
C GLU A 48 1.81 -7.62 -8.79
N THR A 49 1.05 -7.98 -9.82
CA THR A 49 0.34 -9.27 -9.84
C THR A 49 0.46 -9.91 -11.21
N GLN A 50 0.71 -11.22 -11.23
CA GLN A 50 0.68 -12.02 -12.46
C GLN A 50 -0.73 -12.56 -12.69
N ILE A 51 -1.69 -11.66 -12.88
CA ILE A 51 -3.07 -12.03 -13.20
C ILE A 51 -3.43 -11.44 -14.56
N ASP A 52 -3.80 -12.34 -15.48
CA ASP A 52 -4.30 -11.98 -16.80
C ASP A 52 -5.83 -11.77 -16.72
N LEU A 53 -6.22 -10.70 -16.03
CA LEU A 53 -7.61 -10.23 -15.99
C LEU A 53 -7.63 -8.86 -16.66
N GLU A 54 -8.45 -8.73 -17.73
CA GLU A 54 -8.60 -7.48 -18.48
C GLU A 54 -9.08 -6.29 -17.63
N ALA A 55 -9.52 -6.53 -16.39
CA ALA A 55 -10.13 -5.54 -15.51
C ALA A 55 -9.89 -5.87 -14.03
N ILE A 56 -8.76 -5.42 -13.50
CA ILE A 56 -8.46 -5.40 -12.05
C ILE A 56 -8.39 -3.97 -11.53
N ASP A 57 -8.86 -3.79 -10.30
CA ASP A 57 -8.73 -2.56 -9.51
C ASP A 57 -7.86 -2.86 -8.27
N CYS A 58 -7.23 -1.83 -7.72
CA CYS A 58 -6.31 -1.93 -6.60
C CYS A 58 -6.88 -1.23 -5.38
N LEU A 59 -7.01 -1.96 -4.27
CA LEU A 59 -7.45 -1.42 -2.98
C LEU A 59 -6.36 -1.58 -1.93
N ILE A 60 -6.18 -0.56 -1.09
CA ILE A 60 -5.37 -0.73 0.11
C ILE A 60 -6.23 -1.43 1.17
N LEU A 61 -5.83 -2.65 1.52
CA LEU A 61 -6.55 -3.46 2.51
C LEU A 61 -6.06 -3.20 3.92
N ASP A 62 -4.77 -2.92 4.09
CA ASP A 62 -4.14 -2.73 5.40
C ASP A 62 -2.82 -1.95 5.27
N VAL A 63 -2.49 -1.18 6.30
CA VAL A 63 -1.20 -0.49 6.45
C VAL A 63 -0.70 -0.75 7.87
N ASN A 64 0.39 -1.51 8.00
CA ASN A 64 1.05 -1.70 9.29
C ASN A 64 2.26 -0.78 9.39
N GLY A 65 2.36 -0.10 10.52
CA GLY A 65 3.48 0.77 10.85
C GLY A 65 3.09 1.71 11.99
N PRO A 66 4.03 2.52 12.51
CA PRO A 66 3.75 3.49 13.55
C PRO A 66 2.77 4.57 13.06
N LEU A 67 1.79 4.91 13.90
CA LEU A 67 0.95 6.09 13.72
C LEU A 67 1.64 7.35 14.27
N PRO A 68 1.38 8.55 13.69
CA PRO A 68 0.55 8.78 12.51
C PRO A 68 1.30 8.52 11.19
N PHE A 69 0.54 8.26 10.12
CA PHE A 69 1.02 8.20 8.74
C PHE A 69 -0.03 8.77 7.77
N GLY A 70 0.42 9.19 6.58
CA GLY A 70 -0.42 9.63 5.47
C GLY A 70 -0.39 8.62 4.32
N ILE A 71 -1.49 8.53 3.56
CA ILE A 71 -1.56 7.67 2.37
C ILE A 71 -2.32 8.34 1.23
N VAL A 72 -1.78 8.21 0.03
CA VAL A 72 -2.39 8.71 -1.22
C VAL A 72 -2.33 7.58 -2.25
N VAL A 73 -3.48 7.30 -2.87
CA VAL A 73 -3.64 6.31 -3.95
C VAL A 73 -4.02 7.09 -5.22
N ASP A 74 -3.30 6.84 -6.31
CA ASP A 74 -3.61 7.35 -7.66
C ASP A 74 -4.43 6.31 -8.42
#